data_AF-E1UY36-F1
#
_entry.id   AF-E1UY36-F1
#
_cell.length_a   1.000
_cell.length_b   1.000
_cell.length_c   1.000
_cell.angle_alpha   90.00
_cell.angle_beta   90.00
_cell.angle_gamma   90.00
#
_symmetry.space_group_name_H-M   'P 1'
#
loop_
_entity.id
_entity.type
_entity.pdbx_description
1 polymer ?
#
loop_
_entity_poly.entity_id
_entity_poly.type
_entity_poly.pdbx_seq_one_letter_code
_entity_poly.pdbx_strand_id
1 'polypeptide(L)'
;SIALDVALGIGGLPRGRVVEIYGPESSGKTTVALHSVASAQRLGGIAAFIDAEHALDPEYAKALGVDTDAMLVSQPDTGEQALEIADMLIRSGAIDIIVIDSVAALVPRAEIEGEMGDSHVGLQARLMSQALRKITGVLSNTGTTAIFINQLREKIGVMFGSPETTTGGRALKFYASVR
;
A
#
# COMPACT_ATOMS: atom_id res chain seq x y z
N SER A 1 6.66 -10.09 -13.08
CA SER A 1 6.21 -10.16 -14.50
C SER A 1 7.42 -9.79 -15.30
N ILE A 2 7.89 -10.64 -16.22
CA ILE A 2 9.21 -10.43 -16.87
C ILE A 2 9.32 -9.02 -17.47
N ALA A 3 8.27 -8.49 -18.09
CA ALA A 3 8.27 -7.14 -18.63
C ALA A 3 8.43 -6.05 -17.56
N LEU A 4 7.75 -6.18 -16.42
CA LEU A 4 7.90 -5.24 -15.29
C LEU A 4 9.30 -5.35 -14.68
N ASP A 5 9.80 -6.56 -14.48
CA ASP A 5 11.11 -6.81 -13.87
C ASP A 5 12.24 -6.21 -14.72
N VAL A 6 12.12 -6.30 -16.05
CA VAL A 6 13.00 -5.64 -17.01
C VAL A 6 12.85 -4.11 -16.96
N ALA A 7 11.62 -3.59 -16.95
CA ALA A 7 11.38 -2.15 -16.90
C ALA A 7 11.93 -1.49 -15.63
N LEU A 8 11.92 -2.21 -14.51
CA LEU A 8 12.51 -1.75 -13.25
C LEU A 8 14.04 -1.73 -13.26
N GLY A 9 14.70 -2.43 -14.20
CA GLY A 9 16.15 -2.47 -14.35
C GLY A 9 16.93 -3.20 -13.24
N ILE A 10 16.27 -3.53 -12.14
CA ILE A 10 16.83 -4.26 -10.99
C ILE A 10 16.28 -5.68 -10.85
N GLY A 11 15.46 -6.13 -11.80
CA GLY A 11 14.93 -7.50 -11.86
C GLY A 11 13.74 -7.79 -10.93
N GLY A 12 13.14 -6.77 -10.31
CA GLY A 12 11.97 -6.91 -9.45
C GLY A 12 11.76 -5.73 -8.50
N LEU A 13 10.85 -5.87 -7.54
CA LEU A 13 10.62 -4.83 -6.54
C LEU A 13 11.75 -4.81 -5.49
N PRO A 14 12.23 -3.63 -5.06
CA PRO A 14 13.35 -3.52 -4.14
C PRO A 14 12.97 -3.94 -2.72
N ARG A 15 13.78 -4.81 -2.11
CA ARG A 15 13.63 -5.20 -0.69
C ARG A 15 13.92 -4.04 0.26
N GLY A 16 13.24 -4.02 1.40
CA GLY A 16 13.43 -3.01 2.44
C GLY A 16 12.96 -1.61 2.08
N ARG A 17 12.14 -1.47 1.03
CA ARG A 17 11.70 -0.20 0.46
C ARG A 17 10.18 -0.09 0.36
N VAL A 18 9.73 1.15 0.20
CA VAL A 18 8.35 1.49 -0.12
C VAL A 18 8.18 1.50 -1.65
N VAL A 19 7.08 0.90 -2.12
CA VAL A 19 6.62 0.92 -3.51
C VAL A 19 5.20 1.49 -3.52
N GLU A 20 4.90 2.39 -4.44
CA GLU A 20 3.52 2.82 -4.70
C GLU A 20 3.06 2.23 -6.03
N ILE A 21 1.88 1.60 -6.06
CA ILE A 21 1.22 1.19 -7.29
C ILE A 21 -0.08 1.98 -7.38
N TYR A 22 -0.17 2.88 -8.36
CA TYR A 22 -1.32 3.76 -8.51
C TYR A 22 -1.83 3.79 -9.95
N GLY A 23 -3.10 4.13 -10.11
CA GLY A 23 -3.76 4.13 -11.41
C GLY A 23 -5.28 4.25 -11.28
N PRO A 24 -5.99 4.26 -12.42
CA PRO A 24 -7.45 4.26 -12.44
C PRO A 24 -8.05 3.04 -11.73
N GLU A 25 -9.35 3.10 -11.47
CA GLU A 25 -10.10 1.91 -11.05
C GLU A 25 -9.98 0.80 -12.10
N SER A 26 -9.97 -0.45 -11.64
CA SER A 26 -9.83 -1.64 -12.49
C SER A 26 -8.60 -1.70 -13.40
N SER A 27 -7.57 -0.89 -13.15
CA SER A 27 -6.32 -0.89 -13.93
C SER A 27 -5.36 -2.05 -13.59
N GLY A 28 -5.79 -3.00 -12.75
CA GLY A 28 -4.99 -4.17 -12.35
C GLY A 28 -4.03 -3.95 -11.17
N LYS A 29 -4.18 -2.86 -10.38
CA LYS A 29 -3.29 -2.54 -9.24
C LYS A 29 -3.17 -3.69 -8.25
N THR A 30 -4.31 -4.16 -7.73
CA THR A 30 -4.39 -5.28 -6.79
C THR A 30 -3.87 -6.58 -7.43
N THR A 31 -4.15 -6.83 -8.71
CA THR A 31 -3.59 -7.98 -9.45
C THR A 31 -2.06 -7.96 -9.47
N VAL A 32 -1.43 -6.81 -9.74
CA VAL A 32 0.04 -6.70 -9.70
C VAL A 32 0.56 -6.96 -8.29
N ALA A 33 -0.07 -6.38 -7.26
CA ALA A 33 0.33 -6.58 -5.87
C ALA A 33 0.20 -8.06 -5.44
N LEU A 34 -0.89 -8.73 -5.80
CA LEU A 34 -1.09 -10.16 -5.52
C LEU A 34 -0.08 -11.04 -6.26
N HIS A 35 0.32 -10.69 -7.49
CA HIS A 35 1.42 -11.37 -8.16
C HIS A 35 2.77 -11.18 -7.46
N SER A 36 3.02 -10.00 -6.88
CA SER A 36 4.21 -9.76 -6.05
C SER A 36 4.18 -10.61 -4.77
N VAL A 37 3.01 -10.72 -4.12
CA VAL A 37 2.78 -11.60 -2.96
C VAL A 37 3.03 -13.07 -3.31
N ALA A 38 2.38 -13.59 -4.36
CA ALA A 38 2.56 -14.97 -4.81
C ALA A 38 4.03 -15.27 -5.16
N SER A 39 4.74 -14.30 -5.74
CA SER A 39 6.16 -14.44 -6.06
C SER A 39 7.03 -14.50 -4.80
N ALA A 40 6.74 -13.69 -3.79
CA ALA A 40 7.44 -13.73 -2.51
C ALA A 40 7.20 -15.05 -1.76
N GLN A 41 5.94 -15.52 -1.71
CA GLN A 41 5.59 -16.80 -1.09
C GLN A 41 6.25 -17.99 -1.76
N ARG A 42 6.35 -18.00 -3.10
CA ARG A 42 7.09 -19.04 -3.84
C ARG A 42 8.58 -19.10 -3.48
N LEU A 43 9.15 -18.00 -3.02
CA LEU A 43 10.54 -17.93 -2.52
C LEU A 43 10.64 -18.29 -1.03
N GLY A 44 9.56 -18.77 -0.42
CA GLY A 44 9.49 -19.11 1.00
C GLY A 44 9.27 -17.91 1.93
N GLY A 45 8.96 -16.73 1.37
CA GLY A 45 8.73 -15.52 2.15
C GLY A 45 7.32 -15.44 2.74
N ILE A 46 7.18 -14.68 3.82
CA ILE A 46 5.89 -14.46 4.49
C ILE A 46 5.26 -13.15 3.98
N ALA A 47 3.98 -13.22 3.65
CA ALA A 47 3.22 -12.09 3.12
C ALA A 47 2.13 -11.63 4.08
N ALA A 48 1.91 -10.32 4.12
CA ALA A 48 0.78 -9.70 4.80
C ALA A 48 -0.01 -8.79 3.86
N PHE A 49 -1.32 -8.69 4.09
CA PHE A 49 -2.23 -7.85 3.32
C PHE A 49 -3.13 -7.08 4.28
N ILE A 50 -3.04 -5.75 4.22
CA ILE A 50 -3.91 -4.81 4.93
C ILE A 50 -5.00 -4.38 3.95
N ASP A 51 -6.15 -5.03 4.04
CA ASP A 51 -7.32 -4.79 3.19
C ASP A 51 -8.18 -3.70 3.83
N ALA A 52 -7.82 -2.44 3.60
CA ALA A 52 -8.57 -1.28 4.03
C ALA A 52 -9.80 -1.01 3.12
N GLU A 53 -9.79 -1.47 1.87
CA GLU A 53 -10.93 -1.38 0.95
C GLU A 53 -12.02 -2.45 1.20
N HIS A 54 -11.73 -3.46 2.03
CA HIS A 54 -12.62 -4.60 2.31
C HIS A 54 -13.06 -5.31 1.01
N ALA A 55 -12.14 -5.38 0.04
CA ALA A 55 -12.43 -5.78 -1.34
C ALA A 55 -11.56 -6.95 -1.83
N LEU A 56 -10.73 -7.52 -0.95
CA LEU A 56 -9.90 -8.67 -1.31
C LEU A 56 -10.76 -9.93 -1.55
N ASP A 57 -10.69 -10.47 -2.75
CA ASP A 57 -11.29 -11.76 -3.11
C ASP A 57 -10.26 -12.91 -2.92
N PRO A 58 -10.47 -13.81 -1.93
CA PRO A 58 -9.57 -14.93 -1.69
C PRO A 58 -9.53 -15.95 -2.84
N GLU A 59 -10.64 -16.17 -3.55
CA GLU A 59 -10.68 -17.11 -4.67
C GLU A 59 -9.85 -16.59 -5.84
N TYR A 60 -9.99 -15.28 -6.14
CA TYR A 60 -9.16 -14.62 -7.14
C TYR A 60 -7.67 -14.63 -6.75
N ALA A 61 -7.34 -14.35 -5.49
CA ALA A 61 -5.96 -14.40 -5.01
C ALA A 61 -5.36 -15.81 -5.16
N LYS A 62 -6.10 -16.87 -4.79
CA LYS A 62 -5.69 -18.27 -5.01
C LYS A 62 -5.43 -18.56 -6.49
N ALA A 63 -6.30 -18.08 -7.38
CA ALA A 63 -6.14 -18.25 -8.81
C ALA A 63 -4.87 -17.57 -9.37
N LEU A 64 -4.40 -16.48 -8.74
CA LEU A 64 -3.13 -15.81 -9.07
C LEU A 64 -1.90 -16.49 -8.44
N GLY A 65 -2.10 -17.57 -7.66
CA GLY A 65 -1.06 -18.36 -7.03
C GLY A 65 -0.62 -17.86 -5.65
N VAL A 66 -1.45 -17.04 -4.99
CA VAL A 66 -1.27 -16.67 -3.59
C VAL A 66 -1.68 -17.84 -2.71
N ASP A 67 -0.82 -18.21 -1.76
CA ASP A 67 -1.21 -19.08 -0.65
C ASP A 67 -1.96 -18.23 0.37
N THR A 68 -3.29 -18.16 0.23
CA THR A 68 -4.12 -17.34 1.12
C THR A 68 -4.25 -17.92 2.52
N ASP A 69 -3.98 -19.21 2.69
CA ASP A 69 -4.09 -19.87 4.01
C ASP A 69 -2.86 -19.50 4.86
N ALA A 70 -1.70 -19.25 4.23
CA ALA A 70 -0.49 -18.75 4.87
C ALA A 70 -0.34 -17.21 4.90
N MET A 71 -1.12 -16.49 4.09
CA MET A 71 -1.07 -15.02 4.03
C MET A 71 -1.77 -14.40 5.26
N LEU A 72 -1.08 -13.48 5.94
CA LEU A 72 -1.70 -12.72 7.03
C LEU A 72 -2.60 -11.64 6.45
N VAL A 73 -3.89 -11.64 6.79
CA VAL A 73 -4.85 -10.63 6.33
C VAL A 73 -5.40 -9.87 7.52
N SER A 74 -5.49 -8.55 7.38
CA SER A 74 -6.15 -7.68 8.35
C SER A 74 -7.10 -6.72 7.64
N GLN A 75 -8.30 -6.60 8.19
CA GLN A 75 -9.32 -5.62 7.78
C GLN A 75 -9.48 -4.59 8.91
N PRO A 76 -8.77 -3.46 8.84
CA PRO A 76 -8.85 -2.42 9.85
C PRO A 76 -10.11 -1.56 9.70
N ASP A 77 -10.55 -0.97 10.80
CA ASP A 77 -11.64 -0.01 10.89
C ASP A 77 -11.18 1.43 10.63
N THR A 78 -9.89 1.74 10.86
CA THR A 78 -9.34 3.09 10.74
C THR A 78 -7.96 3.10 10.08
N GLY A 79 -7.59 4.25 9.48
CA GLY A 79 -6.27 4.45 8.89
C GLY A 79 -5.13 4.34 9.92
N GLU A 80 -5.33 4.82 11.15
CA GLU A 80 -4.36 4.66 12.23
C GLU A 80 -4.11 3.18 12.55
N GLN A 81 -5.18 2.42 12.76
CA GLN A 81 -5.10 0.98 13.05
C GLN A 81 -4.43 0.21 11.91
N ALA A 82 -4.77 0.51 10.66
CA ALA A 82 -4.14 -0.10 9.49
C ALA A 82 -2.61 0.07 9.50
N LEU A 83 -2.15 1.29 9.75
CA LEU A 83 -0.72 1.65 9.75
C LEU A 83 0.01 1.14 11.00
N GLU A 84 -0.67 1.05 12.14
CA GLU A 84 -0.15 0.43 13.37
C GLU A 84 0.05 -1.08 13.20
N ILE A 85 -0.93 -1.78 12.63
CA ILE A 85 -0.82 -3.21 12.31
C ILE A 85 0.33 -3.43 11.34
N ALA A 86 0.44 -2.62 10.28
CA ALA A 86 1.55 -2.70 9.35
C ALA A 86 2.90 -2.50 10.06
N ASP A 87 3.06 -1.46 10.89
CA ASP A 87 4.29 -1.20 11.64
C ASP A 87 4.64 -2.36 12.59
N MET A 88 3.66 -2.95 13.28
CA MET A 88 3.86 -4.11 14.16
C MET A 88 4.35 -5.33 13.38
N LEU A 89 3.70 -5.64 12.26
CA LEU A 89 4.06 -6.76 11.39
C LEU A 89 5.46 -6.59 10.81
N ILE A 90 5.81 -5.40 10.32
CA ILE A 90 7.15 -5.10 9.81
C ILE A 90 8.20 -5.24 10.92
N ARG A 91 7.95 -4.68 12.11
CA ARG A 91 8.88 -4.74 13.25
C ARG A 91 9.15 -6.15 13.77
N SER A 92 8.24 -7.10 13.54
CA SER A 92 8.47 -8.51 13.88
C SER A 92 9.68 -9.10 13.16
N GLY A 93 10.07 -8.53 12.01
CA GLY A 93 11.13 -9.03 11.14
C GLY A 93 10.75 -10.32 10.38
N ALA A 94 9.52 -10.83 10.55
CA ALA A 94 9.06 -12.06 9.90
C ALA A 94 8.48 -11.82 8.51
N ILE A 95 8.05 -10.60 8.18
CA ILE A 95 7.34 -10.30 6.94
C ILE A 95 8.31 -9.91 5.83
N ASP A 96 8.25 -10.58 4.68
CA ASP A 96 9.04 -10.25 3.49
C ASP A 96 8.35 -9.19 2.62
N ILE A 97 7.01 -9.26 2.54
CA ILE A 97 6.19 -8.36 1.74
C ILE A 97 4.89 -8.01 2.46
N ILE A 98 4.54 -6.73 2.45
CA ILE A 98 3.26 -6.24 2.98
C ILE A 98 2.57 -5.35 1.94
N VAL A 99 1.30 -5.60 1.70
CA VAL A 99 0.45 -4.78 0.82
C VAL A 99 -0.55 -3.99 1.66
N ILE A 100 -0.74 -2.72 1.33
CA ILE A 100 -1.77 -1.86 1.91
C ILE A 100 -2.71 -1.45 0.77
N ASP A 101 -3.93 -2.00 0.77
CA ASP A 101 -4.96 -1.75 -0.25
C ASP A 101 -6.19 -1.08 0.39
N SER A 102 -6.37 0.23 0.28
CA SER A 102 -5.53 1.22 -0.40
C SER A 102 -5.32 2.46 0.46
N VAL A 103 -4.39 3.33 0.04
CA VAL A 103 -4.15 4.62 0.71
C VAL A 103 -5.40 5.47 0.79
N ALA A 104 -6.28 5.41 -0.21
CA ALA A 104 -7.51 6.18 -0.23
C ALA A 104 -8.46 5.77 0.89
N ALA A 105 -8.45 4.48 1.27
CA ALA A 105 -9.27 3.91 2.33
C ALA A 105 -8.64 4.03 3.74
N LEU A 106 -7.45 4.63 3.87
CA LEU A 106 -6.85 4.95 5.17
C LEU A 106 -7.50 6.19 5.76
N VAL A 107 -8.77 6.07 6.13
CA VAL A 107 -9.57 7.18 6.69
C VAL A 107 -9.22 7.36 8.17
N PRO A 108 -8.78 8.56 8.60
CA PRO A 108 -8.48 8.81 10.01
C PRO A 108 -9.71 8.64 10.89
N ARG A 109 -9.53 8.12 12.11
CA ARG A 109 -10.63 7.92 13.07
C ARG A 109 -11.49 9.16 13.29
N ALA A 110 -10.88 10.34 13.41
CA ALA A 110 -11.65 11.57 13.63
C ALA A 110 -12.57 11.94 12.45
N GLU A 111 -12.23 11.50 11.22
CA GLU A 111 -13.09 11.68 10.05
C GLU A 111 -14.24 10.65 10.03
N ILE A 112 -14.02 9.44 10.54
CA ILE A 112 -15.05 8.39 10.68
C ILE A 112 -16.06 8.73 11.79
N GLU A 113 -15.58 9.27 12.91
CA GLU A 113 -16.40 9.66 14.06
C GLU A 113 -17.08 11.03 13.89
N GLY A 114 -16.62 11.84 12.93
CA GLY A 114 -17.17 13.16 12.61
C GLY A 114 -18.48 13.09 11.82
N GLU A 115 -19.14 14.24 11.66
CA GLU A 115 -20.36 14.33 10.86
C GLU A 115 -20.04 14.56 9.37
N MET A 116 -20.94 14.10 8.49
CA MET A 116 -20.83 14.37 7.06
C MET A 116 -20.88 15.89 6.82
N GLY A 117 -19.80 16.43 6.26
CA GLY A 117 -19.63 17.86 6.01
C GLY A 117 -18.65 18.55 6.95
N ASP A 118 -18.17 17.86 7.99
CA ASP A 118 -17.11 18.36 8.85
C ASP A 118 -15.79 18.54 8.09
N SER A 119 -15.11 19.65 8.36
CA SER A 119 -13.87 20.01 7.69
C SER A 119 -12.66 19.38 8.36
N HIS A 120 -12.19 18.26 7.81
CA HIS A 120 -11.00 17.54 8.26
C HIS A 120 -9.79 17.78 7.34
N VAL A 121 -9.38 19.05 7.21
CA VAL A 121 -8.35 19.44 6.22
C VAL A 121 -7.00 18.76 6.49
N GLY A 122 -6.59 17.90 5.53
CA GLY A 122 -5.24 17.35 5.48
C GLY A 122 -4.94 16.28 6.54
N LEU A 123 -5.95 15.73 7.21
CA LEU A 123 -5.75 14.76 8.29
C LEU A 123 -5.06 13.48 7.80
N GLN A 124 -5.56 12.90 6.69
CA GLN A 124 -4.95 11.72 6.06
C GLN A 124 -3.49 11.98 5.61
N ALA A 125 -3.20 13.17 5.06
CA ALA A 125 -1.84 13.52 4.64
C ALA A 125 -0.85 13.58 5.82
N ARG A 126 -1.31 14.08 6.99
CA ARG A 126 -0.51 14.11 8.22
C ARG A 126 -0.30 12.70 8.77
N LEU A 127 -1.34 11.88 8.80
CA LEU A 127 -1.26 10.47 9.19
C LEU A 127 -0.21 9.72 8.35
N MET A 128 -0.32 9.79 7.03
CA MET A 128 0.64 9.17 6.11
C MET A 128 2.07 9.66 6.33
N SER A 129 2.26 10.97 6.53
CA SER A 129 3.59 11.55 6.77
C SER A 129 4.23 11.05 8.06
N GLN A 130 3.44 10.85 9.13
CA GLN A 130 3.91 10.33 10.40
C GLN A 130 4.23 8.84 10.30
N ALA A 131 3.33 8.05 9.71
CA ALA A 131 3.50 6.61 9.56
C ALA A 131 4.70 6.26 8.68
N LEU A 132 4.83 6.87 7.49
CA LEU A 132 5.95 6.60 6.58
C LEU A 132 7.30 6.96 7.20
N ARG A 133 7.37 8.05 7.98
CA ARG A 133 8.59 8.41 8.72
C ARG A 133 9.01 7.33 9.72
N LYS A 134 8.03 6.71 10.41
CA LYS A 134 8.27 5.66 11.40
C LYS A 134 8.64 4.33 10.73
N ILE A 135 7.93 3.96 9.66
CA ILE A 135 8.00 2.64 9.04
C ILE A 135 9.22 2.49 8.12
N THR A 136 9.62 3.53 7.38
CA THR A 136 10.68 3.41 6.35
C THR A 136 12.01 2.92 6.91
N GLY A 137 12.42 3.39 8.09
CA GLY A 137 13.66 2.92 8.73
C GLY A 137 13.59 1.44 9.13
N VAL A 138 12.41 0.98 9.53
CA VAL A 138 12.19 -0.43 9.92
C VAL A 138 12.19 -1.32 8.69
N LEU A 139 11.53 -0.92 7.60
CA LEU A 139 11.56 -1.65 6.32
C LEU A 139 12.99 -1.92 5.88
N SER A 140 13.85 -0.90 5.91
CA SER A 140 15.26 -1.07 5.52
C SER A 140 16.02 -2.05 6.40
N ASN A 141 15.75 -2.08 7.71
CA ASN A 141 16.43 -2.96 8.65
C ASN A 141 15.94 -4.42 8.58
N THR A 142 14.68 -4.61 8.24
CA THR A 142 14.02 -5.93 8.19
C THR A 142 14.05 -6.54 6.79
N GLY A 143 14.33 -5.74 5.76
CA GLY A 143 14.28 -6.18 4.37
C GLY A 143 12.86 -6.39 3.84
N THR A 144 11.84 -5.97 4.58
CA THR A 144 10.43 -6.04 4.17
C THR A 144 10.13 -5.05 3.05
N THR A 145 9.43 -5.50 2.01
CA THR A 145 8.93 -4.62 0.94
C THR A 145 7.51 -4.19 1.27
N ALA A 146 7.24 -2.88 1.31
CA ALA A 146 5.89 -2.36 1.51
C ALA A 146 5.31 -1.82 0.20
N ILE A 147 4.19 -2.39 -0.25
CA ILE A 147 3.44 -1.92 -1.41
C ILE A 147 2.22 -1.16 -0.92
N PHE A 148 2.12 0.11 -1.31
CA PHE A 148 0.92 0.92 -1.12
C PHE A 148 0.16 0.98 -2.44
N ILE A 149 -1.07 0.49 -2.47
CA ILE A 149 -1.98 0.71 -3.58
C ILE A 149 -2.62 2.08 -3.41
N ASN A 150 -2.73 2.84 -4.49
CA ASN A 150 -3.34 4.15 -4.46
C ASN A 150 -4.22 4.38 -5.69
N GLN A 151 -5.11 5.36 -5.58
CA GLN A 151 -6.04 5.73 -6.64
C GLN A 151 -5.65 7.07 -7.23
N LEU A 152 -5.89 7.24 -8.53
CA LEU A 152 -5.82 8.54 -9.17
C LEU A 152 -7.00 9.42 -8.75
N ARG A 153 -6.70 10.71 -8.60
CA ARG A 153 -7.66 11.80 -8.37
C ARG A 153 -7.26 12.98 -9.26
N GLU A 154 -8.20 13.87 -9.54
CA GLU A 154 -7.91 15.10 -10.26
C GLU A 154 -7.86 16.29 -9.32
N LYS A 155 -6.87 17.17 -9.51
CA LYS A 155 -6.80 18.46 -8.84
C LYS A 155 -7.64 19.48 -9.59
N ILE A 156 -8.69 19.96 -8.93
CA ILE A 156 -9.50 21.07 -9.42
C ILE A 156 -8.63 22.34 -9.51
N GLY A 157 -8.71 23.05 -10.64
CA GLY A 157 -8.06 24.36 -10.82
C GLY A 157 -6.64 24.33 -11.41
N VAL A 158 -6.15 23.17 -11.89
CA VAL A 158 -4.88 23.10 -12.62
C VAL A 158 -5.10 23.56 -14.07
N MET A 159 -4.52 24.71 -14.43
CA MET A 159 -4.57 25.25 -15.81
C MET A 159 -3.42 24.78 -16.71
N PHE A 160 -2.31 24.30 -16.12
CA PHE A 160 -1.12 23.83 -16.84
C PHE A 160 -0.51 22.59 -16.17
N GLY A 161 -0.13 21.59 -16.97
CA GLY A 161 0.41 20.31 -16.51
C GLY A 161 -0.67 19.24 -16.30
N SER A 162 -0.26 18.06 -15.84
CA SER A 162 -1.23 16.98 -15.54
C SER A 162 -2.06 17.34 -14.30
N PRO A 163 -3.41 17.25 -14.35
CA PRO A 163 -4.26 17.44 -13.18
C PRO A 163 -4.21 16.24 -12.23
N GLU A 164 -3.59 15.13 -12.64
CA GLU A 164 -3.60 13.89 -11.88
C GLU A 164 -2.80 13.98 -10.58
N THR A 165 -3.37 13.37 -9.55
CA THR A 165 -2.77 13.28 -8.23
C THR A 165 -3.16 11.99 -7.54
N THR A 166 -2.53 11.71 -6.40
CA THR A 166 -2.81 10.52 -5.58
C THR A 166 -3.22 10.94 -4.19
N THR A 167 -3.97 10.07 -3.50
CA THR A 167 -4.47 10.33 -2.14
C THR A 167 -3.36 10.20 -1.09
N GLY A 168 -3.61 10.64 0.15
CA GLY A 168 -2.61 10.56 1.24
C GLY A 168 -1.52 11.64 1.23
N GLY A 169 -1.69 12.71 0.44
CA GLY A 169 -0.75 13.82 0.39
C GLY A 169 0.52 13.53 -0.43
N ARG A 170 1.64 14.18 -0.08
CA ARG A 170 2.89 14.08 -0.86
C ARG A 170 3.91 13.11 -0.26
N ALA A 171 3.76 12.69 0.99
CA ALA A 171 4.77 11.92 1.69
C ALA A 171 5.13 10.63 0.95
N LEU A 172 4.12 9.84 0.54
CA LEU A 172 4.34 8.58 -0.17
C LEU A 172 5.19 8.76 -1.43
N LYS A 173 5.03 9.87 -2.16
CA LYS A 173 5.82 10.18 -3.37
C LYS A 173 7.32 10.34 -3.09
N PHE A 174 7.68 10.82 -1.90
CA PHE A 174 9.07 11.04 -1.51
C PHE A 174 9.69 9.80 -0.84
N TYR A 175 8.88 8.98 -0.19
CA TYR A 175 9.34 7.76 0.47
C TYR A 175 9.41 6.55 -0.47
N ALA A 176 8.56 6.51 -1.49
CA ALA A 176 8.53 5.42 -2.46
C ALA A 176 9.82 5.40 -3.32
N SER A 177 10.47 4.24 -3.37
CA SER A 177 11.64 3.99 -4.22
C SER A 177 11.24 3.62 -5.66
N VAL A 178 10.03 3.10 -5.84
CA VAL A 178 9.40 2.79 -7.13
C VAL A 178 7.95 3.28 -7.11
N ARG A 179 7.50 3.89 -8.20
CA ARG A 179 6.13 4.41 -8.40
C ARG A 179 5.69 4.19 -9.84
#